data_AF-A0A973K066-F1
#
_entry.id   AF-A0A973K066-F1
#
_cell.length_a   1.000
_cell.length_b   1.000
_cell.length_c   1.000
_cell.angle_alpha   90.00
_cell.angle_beta   90.00
_cell.angle_gamma   90.00
#
_symmetry.space_group_name_H-M   'P 1'
#
loop_
_entity.id
_entity.type
_entity.pdbx_description
1 polymer ?
#
loop_
_entity_poly.entity_id
_entity_poly.type
_entity_poly.pdbx_seq_one_letter_code
_entity_poly.pdbx_strand_id
1 'polypeptide(L)'
;MKTANLGVLFLIELGALAAVGHWGFTRPVATPLTWLFGLGAPAVLIVLWSRFGSQKAPYKTRGAVRVGFELLWFGAGVAALSAAGAVGWAVAFAVVCAVSKSLAVIWRQ
;
A
#
# COMPACT_ATOMS: atom_id res chain seq x y z
N MET A 1 0.13 5.92 22.74
CA MET A 1 0.21 6.61 21.43
C MET A 1 0.96 5.80 20.37
N LYS A 2 2.16 5.28 20.66
CA LYS A 2 2.92 4.42 19.72
C LYS A 2 2.12 3.23 19.18
N THR A 3 1.43 2.48 20.04
CA THR A 3 0.60 1.32 19.64
C THR A 3 -0.52 1.70 18.68
N ALA A 4 -1.15 2.87 18.88
CA ALA A 4 -2.18 3.35 17.96
C ALA A 4 -1.60 3.64 16.58
N ASN A 5 -0.44 4.28 16.49
CA ASN A 5 0.21 4.53 15.20
C ASN A 5 0.66 3.24 14.51
N LEU A 6 1.08 2.21 15.25
CA LEU A 6 1.35 0.87 14.68
C LEU A 6 0.08 0.27 14.07
N GLY A 7 -1.06 0.42 14.75
CA GLY A 7 -2.37 0.03 14.21
C GLY A 7 -2.69 0.78 12.92
N VAL A 8 -2.49 2.11 12.89
CA VAL A 8 -2.71 2.91 11.68
C VAL A 8 -1.77 2.49 10.55
N LEU A 9 -0.48 2.29 10.82
CA LEU A 9 0.50 1.79 9.85
C LEU A 9 0.06 0.47 9.22
N PHE A 10 -0.41 -0.47 10.05
CA PHE A 10 -0.94 -1.73 9.54
C PHE A 10 -2.21 -1.54 8.69
N LEU A 11 -3.13 -0.67 9.12
CA LEU A 11 -4.35 -0.36 8.37
C LEU A 11 -4.05 0.28 7.01
N ILE A 12 -3.07 1.19 6.92
CA ILE A 12 -2.68 1.76 5.62
C ILE A 12 -1.97 0.74 4.74
N GLU A 13 -1.22 -0.21 5.30
CA GLU A 13 -0.62 -1.31 4.53
C GLU A 13 -1.70 -2.19 3.89
N LEU A 14 -2.75 -2.53 4.65
CA LEU A 14 -3.93 -3.24 4.14
C LEU A 14 -4.75 -2.37 3.17
N GLY A 15 -4.87 -1.07 3.45
CA GLY A 15 -5.57 -0.11 2.61
C GLY A 15 -4.97 -0.02 1.21
N ALA A 16 -3.65 -0.12 1.06
CA ALA A 16 -2.99 -0.17 -0.24
C ALA A 16 -3.42 -1.40 -1.05
N LEU A 17 -3.51 -2.58 -0.42
CA LEU A 17 -3.99 -3.80 -1.07
C LEU A 17 -5.45 -3.67 -1.50
N ALA A 18 -6.30 -3.14 -0.61
CA ALA A 18 -7.71 -2.92 -0.90
C ALA A 18 -7.91 -1.92 -2.05
N ALA A 19 -7.14 -0.83 -2.08
CA ALA A 19 -7.13 0.15 -3.16
C ALA A 19 -6.77 -0.45 -4.51
N VAL A 20 -5.71 -1.25 -4.56
CA VAL A 20 -5.26 -1.91 -5.80
C VAL A 20 -6.27 -2.94 -6.26
N GLY A 21 -6.84 -3.72 -5.35
CA GLY A 21 -7.90 -4.68 -5.68
C GLY A 21 -9.15 -3.99 -6.22
N HIS A 22 -9.62 -2.94 -5.53
CA HIS A 22 -10.75 -2.13 -5.95
C HIS A 22 -10.53 -1.59 -7.37
N TRP A 23 -9.39 -0.95 -7.63
CA TRP A 23 -9.05 -0.47 -8.98
C TRP A 23 -9.03 -1.58 -10.03
N GLY A 24 -8.56 -2.77 -9.70
CA GLY A 24 -8.58 -3.91 -10.61
C GLY A 24 -10.00 -4.36 -10.97
N PHE A 25 -10.92 -4.32 -10.00
CA PHE A 25 -12.32 -4.71 -10.20
C PHE A 25 -13.21 -3.63 -10.83
N THR A 26 -12.90 -2.34 -10.64
CA THR A 26 -13.73 -1.23 -11.13
C THR A 26 -13.36 -0.74 -12.53
N ARG A 27 -12.33 -1.33 -13.18
CA ARG A 27 -11.92 -0.90 -14.51
C ARG A 27 -12.86 -1.40 -15.62
N PRO A 28 -13.15 -0.58 -16.65
CA PRO A 28 -13.99 -0.96 -17.77
C PRO A 28 -13.22 -1.86 -18.74
N VAL A 29 -13.03 -3.12 -18.38
CA VAL A 29 -12.36 -4.15 -19.18
C VAL A 29 -13.20 -5.42 -19.26
N ALA A 30 -12.87 -6.33 -20.19
CA ALA A 30 -13.55 -7.61 -20.30
C ALA A 30 -13.43 -8.44 -19.01
N THR A 31 -14.46 -9.22 -18.67
CA THR A 31 -14.56 -9.96 -17.40
C THR A 31 -13.31 -10.74 -17.01
N PRO A 32 -12.63 -11.50 -17.91
CA PRO A 32 -11.41 -12.22 -17.54
C PRO A 32 -10.28 -11.28 -17.10
N LEU A 33 -10.15 -10.12 -17.74
CA LEU A 33 -9.15 -9.10 -17.39
C LEU A 33 -9.49 -8.43 -16.05
N THR A 34 -10.77 -8.23 -15.74
CA THR A 34 -11.20 -7.70 -14.43
C THR A 34 -10.72 -8.59 -13.29
N TRP A 35 -10.91 -9.91 -13.40
CA TRP A 35 -10.41 -10.87 -12.42
C TRP A 35 -8.89 -10.90 -12.36
N LEU A 36 -8.23 -10.87 -13.52
CA LEU A 36 -6.77 -10.84 -13.59
C LEU A 36 -6.19 -9.60 -12.89
N PHE A 37 -6.75 -8.41 -13.09
CA PHE A 37 -6.27 -7.20 -12.43
C PHE A 37 -6.71 -7.13 -10.96
N GLY A 38 -7.96 -7.47 -10.67
CA GLY A 38 -8.54 -7.43 -9.33
C GLY A 38 -7.86 -8.37 -8.33
N LEU A 39 -7.36 -9.53 -8.79
CA LEU A 39 -6.63 -10.47 -7.96
C LEU A 39 -5.12 -10.46 -8.22
N GLY A 40 -4.69 -10.34 -9.47
CA GLY A 40 -3.29 -10.38 -9.84
C GLY A 40 -2.50 -9.19 -9.31
N ALA A 41 -3.06 -7.98 -9.33
CA ALA A 41 -2.34 -6.82 -8.80
C ALA A 41 -2.15 -6.89 -7.27
N PRO A 42 -3.16 -7.23 -6.44
CA PRO A 42 -2.94 -7.53 -5.03
C PRO A 42 -1.98 -8.70 -4.80
N ALA A 43 -2.05 -9.77 -5.59
CA ALA A 43 -1.15 -10.92 -5.46
C ALA A 43 0.32 -10.51 -5.67
N VAL A 44 0.62 -9.69 -6.68
CA VAL A 44 1.96 -9.14 -6.93
C VAL A 44 2.44 -8.33 -5.72
N LEU A 45 1.59 -7.46 -5.18
CA LEU A 45 1.91 -6.70 -3.96
C LEU A 45 2.20 -7.64 -2.78
N ILE A 46 1.34 -8.63 -2.51
CA ILE A 46 1.57 -9.60 -1.42
C ILE A 46 2.93 -10.31 -1.58
N VAL A 47 3.29 -10.72 -2.79
CA VAL A 47 4.61 -11.33 -3.07
C VAL A 47 5.74 -10.36 -2.78
N LEU A 48 5.65 -9.12 -3.28
CA LEU A 48 6.65 -8.08 -3.00
C LEU A 48 6.79 -7.80 -1.50
N TRP A 49 5.69 -7.74 -0.76
CA TRP A 49 5.70 -7.55 0.69
C TRP A 49 6.35 -8.72 1.41
N SER A 50 5.98 -9.95 1.04
CA SER A 50 6.55 -11.16 1.65
C SER A 50 8.07 -11.21 1.47
N ARG A 51 8.57 -10.72 0.34
CA ARG A 51 9.97 -10.79 -0.03
C ARG A 51 10.83 -9.67 0.54
N PHE A 52 10.28 -8.46 0.68
CA PHE A 52 11.03 -7.24 1.01
C PHE A 52 10.53 -6.48 2.24
N GLY A 53 9.22 -6.51 2.49
CA GLY A 53 8.53 -5.73 3.53
C GLY A 53 8.40 -6.46 4.87
N SER A 54 8.19 -7.77 4.84
CA SER A 54 7.95 -8.63 6.01
C SER A 54 9.11 -8.64 7.02
N GLN A 55 8.81 -8.82 8.30
CA GLN A 55 9.85 -9.06 9.32
C GLN A 55 10.66 -10.34 9.08
N LYS A 56 10.05 -11.32 8.41
CA LYS A 56 10.68 -12.57 7.96
C LYS A 56 11.09 -12.50 6.48
N ALA A 57 11.08 -11.30 5.88
CA ALA A 57 11.48 -11.09 4.51
C ALA A 57 12.90 -11.62 4.30
N PRO A 58 13.13 -12.44 3.27
CA PRO A 58 14.47 -12.98 3.05
C PRO A 58 15.37 -11.96 2.31
N TYR A 59 14.82 -10.88 1.73
CA TYR A 59 15.57 -9.68 1.32
C TYR A 59 15.14 -8.48 2.17
N LYS A 60 15.62 -8.40 3.43
CA LYS A 60 15.30 -7.26 4.29
C LYS A 60 15.81 -5.95 3.71
N THR A 61 14.89 -5.08 3.36
CA THR A 61 15.21 -3.71 2.93
C THR A 61 15.61 -2.87 4.15
N ARG A 62 16.66 -2.06 4.00
CA ARG A 62 17.19 -1.16 5.05
C ARG A 62 17.47 0.23 4.47
N GLY A 63 17.44 1.24 5.33
CA GLY A 63 17.77 2.63 4.96
C GLY A 63 16.96 3.13 3.77
N ALA A 64 17.64 3.73 2.80
CA ALA A 64 17.02 4.30 1.60
C ALA A 64 16.19 3.29 0.78
N VAL A 65 16.61 2.02 0.73
CA VAL A 65 15.87 0.97 -0.01
C VAL A 65 14.53 0.68 0.65
N ARG A 66 14.47 0.71 1.99
CA ARG A 66 13.21 0.54 2.73
C ARG A 66 12.25 1.69 2.43
N VAL A 67 12.76 2.92 2.44
CA VAL A 67 11.96 4.12 2.12
C VAL A 67 11.42 4.04 0.70
N GLY A 68 12.26 3.66 -0.28
CA GLY A 68 11.83 3.47 -1.66
C GLY A 68 10.76 2.39 -1.81
N PHE A 69 10.92 1.25 -1.14
CA PHE A 69 9.92 0.18 -1.14
C PHE A 69 8.59 0.64 -0.54
N GLU A 70 8.61 1.35 0.58
CA GLU A 70 7.41 1.88 1.22
C GLU A 70 6.73 2.94 0.35
N LEU A 71 7.50 3.81 -0.30
CA LEU A 71 6.97 4.80 -1.25
C LEU A 71 6.26 4.10 -2.42
N LEU A 72 6.83 3.02 -2.94
CA LEU A 72 6.17 2.21 -3.97
C LEU A 72 4.90 1.53 -3.43
N TRP A 73 4.93 1.02 -2.21
CA TRP A 73 3.79 0.34 -1.59
C TRP A 73 2.59 1.29 -1.40
N PHE A 74 2.80 2.40 -0.69
CA PHE A 74 1.74 3.37 -0.42
C PHE A 74 1.40 4.16 -1.68
N GLY A 75 2.39 4.47 -2.52
CA GLY A 75 2.20 5.10 -3.82
C GLY A 75 1.33 4.28 -4.75
N ALA A 76 1.46 2.95 -4.76
CA ALA A 76 0.57 2.07 -5.52
C ALA A 76 -0.89 2.17 -5.06
N GLY A 77 -1.13 2.24 -3.75
CA GLY A 77 -2.47 2.46 -3.20
C GLY A 77 -3.07 3.80 -3.61
N VAL A 78 -2.30 4.90 -3.49
CA VAL A 78 -2.71 6.25 -3.92
C VAL A 78 -3.00 6.28 -5.42
N ALA A 79 -2.11 5.72 -6.24
CA ALA A 79 -2.25 5.67 -7.68
C ALA A 79 -3.49 4.84 -8.10
N ALA A 80 -3.74 3.71 -7.44
CA ALA A 80 -4.90 2.87 -7.70
C ALA A 80 -6.22 3.59 -7.36
N LEU A 81 -6.30 4.25 -6.19
CA LEU A 81 -7.48 5.05 -5.83
C LEU A 81 -7.71 6.20 -6.82
N SER A 82 -6.64 6.88 -7.23
CA SER A 82 -6.70 7.97 -8.21
C SER A 82 -7.20 7.46 -9.56
N ALA A 83 -6.66 6.33 -10.03
CA ALA A 83 -7.04 5.70 -11.29
C ALA A 83 -8.45 5.08 -11.25
N ALA A 84 -8.98 4.78 -10.06
CA ALA A 84 -10.37 4.38 -9.85
C ALA A 84 -11.34 5.58 -9.76
N GLY A 85 -10.85 6.81 -9.93
CA GLY A 85 -11.66 8.04 -9.82
C GLY A 85 -11.94 8.49 -8.39
N ALA A 86 -11.46 7.78 -7.38
CA ALA A 86 -11.67 8.06 -5.97
C ALA A 86 -10.64 9.06 -5.42
N VAL A 87 -10.50 10.23 -6.06
CA VAL A 87 -9.43 11.21 -5.76
C VAL A 87 -9.46 11.68 -4.30
N GLY A 88 -10.65 11.92 -3.73
CA GLY A 88 -10.78 12.30 -2.32
C GLY A 88 -10.20 11.25 -1.37
N TRP A 89 -10.47 9.97 -1.63
CA TRP A 89 -9.90 8.85 -0.88
C TRP A 89 -8.39 8.70 -1.11
N ALA A 90 -7.92 8.94 -2.34
CA ALA A 90 -6.49 8.91 -2.65
C ALA A 90 -5.70 9.95 -1.85
N VAL A 91 -6.21 11.19 -1.78
CA VAL A 91 -5.61 12.27 -0.99
C VAL A 91 -5.65 11.95 0.50
N ALA A 92 -6.80 11.53 1.03
CA ALA A 92 -6.93 11.15 2.43
C ALA A 92 -5.94 10.04 2.80
N PHE A 93 -5.86 8.99 1.97
CA PHE A 93 -4.92 7.89 2.16
C PHE A 93 -3.46 8.36 2.11
N ALA A 94 -3.09 9.23 1.16
CA ALA A 94 -1.75 9.81 1.07
C ALA A 94 -1.37 10.61 2.32
N VAL A 95 -2.29 11.44 2.83
CA VAL A 95 -2.09 12.23 4.05
C VAL A 95 -1.90 11.34 5.27
N VAL A 96 -2.77 10.32 5.44
CA VAL A 96 -2.64 9.38 6.57
C VAL A 96 -1.31 8.63 6.49
N CYS A 97 -0.90 8.17 5.30
CA CYS A 97 0.40 7.53 5.09
C CYS A 97 1.55 8.45 5.50
N ALA A 98 1.56 9.69 5.02
CA ALA A 98 2.61 10.67 5.32
C ALA A 98 2.72 10.95 6.83
N VAL A 99 1.58 11.25 7.46
CA VAL A 99 1.50 11.55 8.90
C VAL A 99 1.99 10.36 9.72
N SER A 100 1.42 9.18 9.53
CA SER A 100 1.77 8.00 10.32
C SER A 100 3.23 7.56 10.13
N LYS A 101 3.78 7.70 8.92
CA LYS A 101 5.20 7.44 8.66
C LYS A 101 6.11 8.46 9.32
N SER A 102 5.80 9.74 9.26
CA SER A 102 6.57 10.78 9.96
C SER A 102 6.56 10.54 11.47
N LEU A 103 5.41 10.20 12.04
CA LEU A 103 5.28 9.81 13.45
C LEU A 103 6.14 8.59 13.78
N ALA A 104 6.15 7.56 12.92
CA ALA A 104 6.99 6.38 13.11
C ALA A 104 8.48 6.72 13.16
N VAL A 105 8.95 7.59 12.27
CA VAL A 105 10.35 8.06 12.24
C VAL A 105 10.68 8.85 13.50
N ILE A 106 9.85 9.82 13.88
CA ILE A 106 10.07 10.67 15.07
C ILE A 106 10.10 9.82 16.34
N TRP A 107 9.23 8.82 16.44
CA TRP A 107 9.11 7.95 17.61
C TRP A 107 10.02 6.72 17.58
N ARG A 108 10.83 6.55 16.53
CA ARG A 108 11.73 5.41 16.28
C ARG A 108 10.99 4.07 16.36
N GLN A 109 9.88 3.97 15.65
CA GLN A 109 9.04 2.77 15.55
C GLN A 109 9.47 1.85 14.39
#